data_AF-A0A7X6VWP4-F1
#
_entry.id   AF-A0A7X6VWP4-F1
#
_cell.length_a   1.000
_cell.length_b   1.000
_cell.length_c   1.000
_cell.angle_alpha   90.00
_cell.angle_beta   90.00
_cell.angle_gamma   90.00
#
_symmetry.space_group_name_H-M   'P 1'
#
loop_
_entity.id
_entity.type
_entity.pdbx_description
1 polymer ?
#
loop_
_entity_poly.entity_id
_entity_poly.type
_entity_poly.pdbx_seq_one_letter_code
_entity_poly.pdbx_strand_id
1 'polypeptide(L)' 'ACHSGYVRGYKSEIVICRQENIGFVYLTNSPDAVASQSAPVFLNSFFNYRSTPVIITDVDTLEEDSVITQGS' A
#
# COMPACT_ATOMS: atom_id res chain seq x y z
N ALA A 1 -7.36 15.51 2.95
CA ALA A 1 -8.77 15.92 2.87
C ALA A 1 -9.63 14.67 2.66
N CYS A 2 -10.80 14.58 3.30
CA CYS A 2 -11.70 13.44 3.20
C CYS A 2 -13.12 13.93 2.95
N HIS A 3 -13.87 13.24 2.07
CA HIS A 3 -15.29 13.50 1.84
C HIS A 3 -16.02 12.19 1.59
N SER A 4 -17.24 12.06 2.13
CA SER A 4 -18.13 10.92 1.90
C SER A 4 -19.48 11.40 1.40
N GLY A 5 -20.11 10.57 0.55
CA GLY A 5 -21.39 10.84 -0.07
C GLY A 5 -22.30 9.62 0.02
N TYR A 6 -23.59 9.85 0.21
CA TYR A 6 -24.60 8.80 0.24
C TYR A 6 -25.86 9.24 -0.54
N VAL A 7 -26.27 8.43 -1.51
CA VAL A 7 -27.49 8.67 -2.30
C VAL A 7 -28.15 7.33 -2.61
N ARG A 8 -29.38 7.11 -2.14
CA ARG A 8 -30.25 5.98 -2.55
C ARG A 8 -29.55 4.59 -2.53
N GLY A 9 -28.84 4.27 -1.44
CA GLY A 9 -28.12 3.01 -1.31
C GLY A 9 -26.71 3.00 -1.91
N TYR A 10 -26.36 4.01 -2.71
CA TYR A 10 -25.00 4.20 -3.16
C TYR A 10 -24.22 4.98 -2.11
N LYS A 11 -22.99 4.54 -1.85
CA LYS A 11 -22.07 5.23 -0.97
C LYS A 11 -20.72 5.42 -1.65
N SER A 12 -20.14 6.59 -1.45
CA SER A 12 -18.84 6.97 -1.98
C SER A 12 -17.97 7.58 -0.90
N GLU A 13 -16.68 7.28 -0.90
CA GLU A 13 -15.69 7.92 -0.05
C GLU A 13 -14.45 8.30 -0.86
N ILE A 14 -13.91 9.49 -0.63
CA ILE A 14 -12.68 9.98 -1.25
C ILE A 14 -11.74 10.52 -0.19
N VAL A 15 -10.47 10.12 -0.28
CA VAL A 15 -9.38 10.61 0.56
C VAL A 15 -8.23 11.05 -0.33
N ILE A 16 -7.68 12.23 -0.04
CA ILE A 16 -6.48 12.76 -0.68
C ILE A 16 -5.46 13.09 0.41
N CYS A 17 -4.28 12.47 0.34
CA CYS A 17 -3.11 12.78 1.15
C CYS A 17 -2.04 13.39 0.24
N ARG A 18 -1.89 14.73 0.28
CA ARG A 18 -0.96 15.44 -0.60
C ARG A 18 0.49 15.19 -0.24
N GLN A 19 0.77 15.04 1.05
CA GLN A 19 2.12 14.79 1.59
C GLN A 19 2.73 13.53 1.00
N GLU A 20 1.94 12.45 0.91
CA GLU A 20 2.37 11.16 0.38
C GLU A 20 2.10 11.01 -1.12
N ASN A 21 1.55 12.04 -1.79
CA ASN A 21 1.11 11.98 -3.19
C ASN A 21 0.16 10.79 -3.49
N ILE A 22 -0.80 10.52 -2.59
CA ILE A 22 -1.77 9.44 -2.76
C ILE A 22 -3.21 9.94 -2.74
N GLY A 23 -4.06 9.25 -3.50
CA GLY A 23 -5.51 9.39 -3.48
C GLY A 23 -6.18 8.01 -3.40
N PHE A 24 -7.28 7.94 -2.65
CA PHE A 24 -8.08 6.74 -2.49
C PHE A 24 -9.55 7.08 -2.75
N VAL A 25 -10.24 6.25 -3.53
CA VAL A 25 -11.65 6.37 -3.82
C VAL A 25 -12.33 5.01 -3.64
N TYR A 26 -13.41 5.00 -2.87
CA TYR A 26 -14.26 3.83 -2.68
C TYR A 26 -15.68 4.14 -3.16
N LEU A 27 -16.24 3.26 -3.98
CA LEU A 27 -17.58 3.38 -4.55
C LEU A 27 -18.33 2.07 -4.34
N THR A 28 -19.55 2.14 -3.81
CA THR A 28 -20.41 0.97 -3.62
C THR A 28 -21.87 1.29 -3.93
N ASN A 29 -22.60 0.28 -4.42
CA ASN A 29 -24.05 0.30 -4.62
C ASN A 29 -24.83 -0.32 -3.46
N SER A 30 -24.14 -0.65 -2.37
CA SER A 30 -24.73 -1.16 -1.14
C SER A 30 -24.28 -0.29 0.04
N PRO A 31 -25.21 0.22 0.87
CA PRO A 31 -24.83 0.88 2.10
C PRO A 31 -24.46 -0.18 3.13
N ASP A 32 -23.20 -0.57 3.17
CA ASP A 32 -22.67 -1.45 4.21
C ASP A 32 -21.71 -0.70 5.15
N ALA A 33 -21.40 -1.36 6.28
CA ALA A 33 -20.44 -0.83 7.24
C ALA A 33 -19.00 -0.79 6.68
N VAL A 34 -18.70 -1.63 5.68
CA VAL A 34 -17.38 -1.70 5.03
C VAL A 34 -17.08 -0.39 4.33
N ALA A 35 -18.10 0.24 3.73
CA ALA A 35 -17.96 1.53 3.09
C ALA A 35 -17.39 2.57 4.05
N SER A 36 -17.87 2.65 5.30
CA SER A 36 -17.39 3.58 6.33
C SER A 36 -15.98 3.30 6.83
N GLN A 37 -15.47 2.08 6.64
CA GLN A 37 -14.15 1.65 7.13
C GLN A 37 -13.10 1.61 6.02
N SER A 38 -13.52 1.69 4.75
CA SER A 38 -12.65 1.56 3.59
C SER A 38 -11.47 2.55 3.61
N ALA A 39 -11.76 3.84 3.84
CA ALA A 39 -10.77 4.90 3.94
C ALA A 39 -9.77 4.72 5.11
N PRO A 40 -10.21 4.58 6.39
CA PRO A 40 -9.27 4.44 7.50
C PRO A 40 -8.44 3.14 7.44
N VAL A 41 -9.04 2.03 6.99
CA VAL A 41 -8.31 0.76 6.82
C VAL A 41 -7.22 0.93 5.77
N PHE A 42 -7.54 1.49 4.61
CA PHE A 42 -6.55 1.74 3.56
C PHE A 42 -5.39 2.60 4.06
N LEU A 43 -5.68 3.74 4.69
CA LEU A 43 -4.64 4.64 5.19
C LEU A 43 -3.73 3.95 6.22
N ASN A 44 -4.33 3.24 7.18
CA ASN A 44 -3.56 2.53 8.20
C ASN A 44 -2.65 1.47 7.56
N SER A 45 -3.17 0.65 6.65
CA SER A 45 -2.37 -0.34 5.92
C SER A 45 -1.24 0.31 5.11
N PHE A 46 -1.53 1.42 4.42
CA PHE A 46 -0.53 2.15 3.63
C PHE A 46 0.61 2.68 4.52
N PHE A 47 0.28 3.37 5.61
CA PHE A 47 1.29 3.94 6.50
C PHE A 47 2.06 2.87 7.26
N ASN A 48 1.42 1.77 7.66
CA ASN A 48 2.11 0.64 8.29
C ASN A 48 3.12 0.00 7.33
N TYR A 49 2.73 -0.22 6.07
CA TYR A 49 3.63 -0.74 5.04
C TYR A 49 4.84 0.18 4.83
N ARG A 50 4.61 1.50 4.74
CA ARG A 50 5.68 2.50 4.55
C ARG A 50 6.59 2.67 5.76
N SER A 51 6.07 2.46 6.97
CA SER A 51 6.82 2.60 8.22
C SER A 51 7.55 1.32 8.63
N THR A 52 7.28 0.20 7.98
CA THR A 52 7.95 -1.08 8.29
C THR A 52 9.35 -1.06 7.70
N PRO A 53 10.43 -1.14 8.51
CA PRO A 53 11.76 -1.33 7.98
C PRO A 53 11.86 -2.71 7.36
N VAL A 54 12.26 -2.79 6.09
CA VAL A 54 12.62 -4.06 5.46
C VAL A 54 13.88 -4.56 6.16
N ILE A 55 13.74 -5.52 7.08
CA ILE A 55 14.89 -6.24 7.61
C ILE A 55 15.36 -7.16 6.50
N ILE A 56 16.34 -6.69 5.71
CA ILE A 56 17.09 -7.54 4.78
C ILE A 56 17.98 -8.42 5.66
N THR A 57 17.53 -9.63 5.98
CA THR A 57 18.44 -10.66 6.48
C THR A 57 19.24 -11.13 5.28
N ASP A 58 20.41 -10.52 5.08
CA ASP A 58 21.44 -11.01 4.18
C ASP A 58 21.96 -12.35 4.72
N VAL A 59 21.28 -13.43 4.34
CA VAL A 59 21.74 -14.81 4.52
C VAL A 59 21.49 -15.48 3.19
N ASP A 60 22.44 -15.27 2.27
CA ASP A 60 22.76 -16.03 1.05
C ASP A 60 23.39 -15.04 0.05
N THR A 61 24.70 -14.84 0.05
CA THR A 61 25.56 -15.69 -0.78
C THR A 61 27.02 -15.57 -0.35
N LEU A 62 27.56 -16.67 0.16
CA LEU A 62 28.99 -16.90 0.26
C LEU A 62 29.55 -17.16 -1.15
N GLU A 63 30.62 -16.43 -1.47
CA GLU A 63 31.72 -16.70 -2.40
C GLU A 63 31.54 -17.88 -3.40
N GLU A 64 31.36 -17.55 -4.69
CA GLU A 64 31.94 -18.38 -5.75
C GLU A 64 33.13 -17.63 -6.36
N ASP A 65 34.30 -18.17 -6.04
CA ASP A 65 35.62 -17.76 -6.54
C ASP A 65 35.65 -17.57 -8.05
N SER A 66 36.24 -16.45 -8.46
CA SER A 66 36.61 -16.18 -9.85
C SER A 66 37.63 -17.22 -10.34
N VAL A 67 37.18 -18.25 -11.07
CA VAL A 67 38.03 -19.06 -11.92
C VAL A 67 37.84 -18.63 -13.37
N ILE A 68 38.77 -17.81 -13.87
CA ILE A 68 39.03 -17.73 -15.31
C ILE A 68 40.52 -18.02 -15.52
N THR A 69 40.79 -19.22 -16.00
CA THR A 69 42.09 -19.75 -16.41
C THR A 69 42.65 -18.95 -17.60
N GLN A 70 43.91 -18.50 -17.49
CA GLN A 70 44.68 -18.02 -18.64
C GLN A 70 45.02 -19.20 -19.56
N GLY A 71 44.57 -19.13 -20.81
CA GLY A 71 44.97 -20.03 -21.90
C GLY A 71 46.17 -19.46 -22.67
N SER A 72 47.04 -20.38 -23.09
CA SER A 72 48.39 -20.19 -23.67
C SER A 72 48.49 -19.38 -24.96
#